data_AF-A0AAP0FIJ8-F1
#
_entry.id   AF-A0AAP0FIJ8-F1
#
_cell.length_a   1.000
_cell.length_b   1.000
_cell.length_c   1.000
_cell.angle_alpha   90.00
_cell.angle_beta   90.00
_cell.angle_gamma   90.00
#
_symmetry.space_group_name_H-M   'P 1'
#
loop_
_entity.id
_entity.type
_entity.pdbx_description
1 polymer ?
#
loop_
_entity_poly.entity_id
_entity_poly.type
_entity_poly.pdbx_seq_one_letter_code
_entity_poly.pdbx_strand_id
1 'polypeptide(L)'
;MFGFSFHGTPRPPFDDLIHRLTCLQSNNLNNQRKPAVVSVDIPSGWHVEDGDNSGNGLKPDMLVSLTAPKLCAKNFHGSHHFLGGRFVPPAIAEKYKLNLPAYPGTSMCVRIGKPPQVDISAMRENYISPEFLEEHLEADPMNQFRKWFDDALAASLHEPNAMALSTADKDGRPSSRMVLLKGVDNEGFVWYTNYQSKKAHDLSENPRASLLFYWDDLNRQVRVEGSVSKVSEEESEQYFHSRPHGSQIGAIVSKQSVVVPGRDVLHQEYRELESKFSDGSVIPKPKHWGGYRLKPEVFEFWQGQTSRLHDRLQYTLEKFNGKEVWKIKRLAP
;
A
#
# COMPACT_ATOMS: atom_id res chain seq x y z
N MET A 1 23.01 13.34 7.73
CA MET A 1 24.49 13.37 7.63
C MET A 1 25.05 12.08 8.20
N PHE A 2 25.98 11.42 7.51
CA PHE A 2 26.75 10.31 8.08
C PHE A 2 27.91 10.88 8.89
N GLY A 3 27.88 10.68 10.20
CA GLY A 3 28.98 11.07 11.07
C GLY A 3 29.88 9.86 11.31
N PHE A 4 31.11 9.90 10.79
CA PHE A 4 32.15 9.00 11.29
C PHE A 4 32.80 9.66 12.51
N SER A 5 33.06 8.86 13.54
CA SER A 5 33.80 9.29 14.73
C SER A 5 35.17 9.84 14.33
N PHE A 6 35.35 11.16 14.36
CA PHE A 6 36.66 11.77 14.26
C PHE A 6 36.93 12.54 15.54
N HIS A 7 38.04 12.22 16.20
CA HIS A 7 38.66 13.17 17.13
C HIS A 7 39.18 14.35 16.30
N GLY A 8 38.60 15.55 16.51
CA GLY A 8 39.07 16.80 15.90
C GLY A 8 37.94 17.76 15.51
N THR A 9 38.32 18.99 15.15
CA THR A 9 37.40 19.97 14.56
C THR A 9 36.96 19.52 13.15
N PRO A 10 35.70 19.79 12.74
CA PRO A 10 35.28 19.60 11.35
C PRO A 10 36.28 20.26 10.40
N ARG A 11 36.63 19.57 9.30
CA ARG A 11 37.59 20.08 8.30
C ARG A 11 36.85 20.66 7.09
N PRO A 12 37.44 21.65 6.39
CA PRO A 12 36.94 22.12 5.10
C PRO A 12 36.70 20.99 4.08
N PRO A 13 35.60 21.02 3.31
CA PRO A 13 34.56 22.06 3.28
C PRO A 13 33.38 21.80 4.24
N PHE A 14 33.46 20.78 5.09
CA PHE A 14 32.33 20.33 5.92
C PHE A 14 32.07 21.21 7.14
N ASP A 15 33.07 21.96 7.60
CA ASP A 15 32.96 22.95 8.66
C ASP A 15 31.98 24.07 8.31
N ASP A 16 32.08 24.64 7.11
CA ASP A 16 31.15 25.68 6.62
C ASP A 16 29.73 25.13 6.47
N LEU A 17 29.58 23.90 5.96
CA LEU A 17 28.28 23.23 5.85
C LEU A 17 27.63 23.00 7.22
N ILE A 18 28.40 22.50 8.20
CA ILE A 18 27.93 22.30 9.57
C ILE A 18 27.55 23.64 10.20
N HIS A 19 28.38 24.67 10.04
CA HIS A 19 28.11 26.00 10.57
C HIS A 19 26.82 26.61 9.98
N ARG A 20 26.59 26.47 8.67
CA ARG A 20 25.33 26.91 8.04
C ARG A 20 24.12 26.17 8.59
N LEU A 21 24.21 24.86 8.77
CA LEU A 21 23.14 24.05 9.35
C LEU A 21 22.85 24.43 10.81
N THR A 22 23.87 24.68 11.63
CA THR A 22 23.69 25.17 13.00
C THR A 22 23.10 26.57 13.04
N CYS A 23 23.52 27.47 12.14
CA CYS A 23 22.95 28.82 12.04
C CYS A 23 21.47 28.82 11.64
N LEU A 24 21.07 27.90 10.75
CA LEU A 24 19.67 27.69 10.39
C LEU A 24 18.82 27.19 11.57
N GLN A 25 19.42 26.45 12.50
CA GLN A 25 18.73 26.02 13.73
C GLN A 25 18.52 27.20 14.70
N SER A 26 19.51 28.09 14.84
CA SER A 26 19.48 29.23 15.78
C SER A 26 18.68 30.45 15.30
N ASN A 27 18.56 30.68 13.99
CA ASN A 27 17.81 31.82 13.46
C ASN A 27 16.30 31.52 13.41
N ASN A 28 15.56 32.06 14.38
CA ASN A 28 14.09 32.13 14.37
C ASN A 28 13.58 33.23 13.42
N LEU A 29 13.79 33.05 12.11
CA LEU A 29 13.25 33.97 11.11
C LEU A 29 12.26 33.23 10.22
N ASN A 30 10.98 33.53 10.47
CA ASN A 30 9.78 33.22 9.68
C ASN A 30 9.29 31.77 9.71
N ASN A 31 7.96 31.67 9.70
CA ASN A 31 7.07 30.49 9.76
C ASN A 31 7.32 29.38 8.68
N GLN A 32 8.50 29.29 8.08
CA GLN A 32 8.87 28.16 7.22
C GLN A 32 9.23 26.95 8.09
N ARG A 33 8.69 25.78 7.74
CA ARG A 33 9.07 24.49 8.36
C ARG A 33 10.59 24.35 8.29
N LYS A 34 11.26 24.32 9.44
CA LYS A 34 12.70 24.05 9.50
C LYS A 34 12.95 22.67 8.86
N PRO A 35 13.94 22.53 7.96
CA PRO A 35 14.31 21.21 7.46
C PRO A 35 14.79 20.35 8.64
N ALA A 36 14.23 19.15 8.77
CA ALA A 36 14.62 18.23 9.83
C ALA A 36 16.06 17.75 9.62
N VAL A 37 16.90 17.91 10.64
CA VAL A 37 18.29 17.46 10.61
C VAL A 37 18.35 16.04 11.18
N VAL A 38 18.73 15.09 10.32
CA VAL A 38 18.94 13.69 10.70
C VAL A 38 20.43 13.40 10.78
N SER A 39 20.87 12.92 11.95
CA SER A 39 22.19 12.31 12.12
C SER A 39 22.08 10.79 11.99
N VAL A 40 22.96 10.19 11.20
CA VAL A 40 23.12 8.74 11.10
C VAL A 40 24.45 8.39 11.76
N ASP A 41 24.39 7.50 12.75
CA ASP A 41 25.43 7.10 13.71
C ASP A 41 25.74 8.14 14.80
N ILE A 42 26.90 8.82 14.76
CA ILE A 42 27.31 9.81 15.78
C ILE A 42 27.04 11.22 15.23
N PRO A 43 26.40 12.14 15.98
CA PRO A 43 26.25 13.51 15.54
C PRO A 43 27.61 14.20 15.36
N SER A 44 27.75 14.99 14.29
CA SER A 44 29.00 15.69 14.00
C SER A 44 29.41 16.59 15.17
N GLY A 45 30.66 16.50 15.60
CA GLY A 45 31.19 17.24 16.76
C GLY A 45 30.98 16.57 18.11
N TRP A 46 30.35 15.39 18.16
CA TRP A 46 30.22 14.61 19.40
C TRP A 46 31.40 13.66 19.58
N HIS A 47 31.85 13.50 20.82
CA HIS A 47 32.72 12.41 21.23
C HIS A 47 31.94 11.09 21.21
N VAL A 48 32.58 10.00 20.76
CA VAL A 48 31.94 8.68 20.59
C VAL A 48 31.42 8.09 21.91
N GLU A 49 32.08 8.38 23.02
CA GLU A 49 31.64 7.90 24.34
C GLU A 49 30.86 8.98 25.11
N ASP A 50 31.37 10.20 25.14
CA ASP A 50 30.90 11.25 26.07
C ASP A 50 29.88 12.21 25.44
N GLY A 51 29.65 12.15 24.14
CA GLY A 51 28.75 13.09 23.43
C GLY A 51 29.36 14.48 23.23
N ASP A 52 28.52 15.51 23.19
CA ASP A 52 28.98 16.88 22.94
C ASP A 52 29.54 17.54 24.20
N ASN A 53 30.82 17.26 24.50
CA ASN A 53 31.55 17.88 25.60
C ASN A 53 31.74 19.40 25.41
N SER A 54 31.66 19.88 24.17
CA SER A 54 31.99 21.27 23.81
C SER A 54 30.78 22.20 23.79
N GLY A 55 29.56 21.65 23.72
CA GLY A 55 28.31 22.37 23.51
C GLY A 55 28.12 22.92 22.09
N ASN A 56 29.13 22.77 21.23
CA ASN A 56 29.19 23.29 19.86
C ASN A 56 28.89 22.22 18.80
N GLY A 57 28.63 20.99 19.22
CA GLY A 57 28.29 19.89 18.33
C GLY A 57 26.94 20.09 17.65
N LEU A 58 26.73 19.36 16.56
CA LEU A 58 25.44 19.36 15.86
C LEU A 58 24.35 18.81 16.79
N LYS A 59 23.19 19.47 16.83
CA LYS A 59 22.01 19.04 17.59
C LYS A 59 20.92 18.58 16.62
N PRO A 60 20.93 17.31 16.19
CA PRO A 60 19.97 16.84 15.20
C PRO A 60 18.56 16.73 15.81
N ASP A 61 17.52 16.87 14.98
CA ASP A 61 16.13 16.58 15.36
C ASP A 61 15.88 15.07 15.50
N MET A 62 16.68 14.27 14.78
CA MET A 62 16.62 12.82 14.76
C MET A 62 18.01 12.18 14.78
N LEU A 63 18.17 11.15 15.61
CA LEU A 63 19.34 10.28 15.62
C LEU A 63 18.98 8.89 15.11
N VAL A 64 19.73 8.35 14.15
CA VAL A 64 19.66 6.96 13.70
C VAL A 64 20.95 6.26 14.08
N SER A 65 20.98 5.61 15.25
CA SER A 65 22.13 4.80 15.69
C SER A 65 22.22 3.54 14.84
N LEU A 66 23.40 3.19 14.34
CA LEU A 66 23.59 1.94 13.60
C LEU A 66 23.81 0.76 14.56
N THR A 67 23.86 -0.48 14.03
CA THR A 67 23.94 -1.81 14.68
C THR A 67 24.28 -1.90 16.19
N ALA A 68 25.28 -1.16 16.67
CA ALA A 68 25.55 -0.96 18.09
C ALA A 68 25.58 0.55 18.42
N PRO A 69 24.60 1.07 19.20
CA PRO A 69 24.62 2.45 19.65
C PRO A 69 25.90 2.75 20.41
N LYS A 70 26.57 3.82 20.02
CA LYS A 70 27.71 4.37 20.77
C LYS A 70 27.22 4.97 22.07
N LEU A 71 28.07 5.00 23.10
CA LEU A 71 27.66 5.45 24.44
C LEU A 71 27.15 6.90 24.42
N CYS A 72 27.69 7.73 23.52
CA CYS A 72 27.24 9.09 23.30
C CYS A 72 25.75 9.21 22.95
N ALA A 73 25.13 8.19 22.37
CA ALA A 73 23.71 8.20 22.01
C ALA A 73 22.80 8.32 23.25
N LYS A 74 23.29 8.01 24.46
CA LYS A 74 22.58 8.26 25.73
C LYS A 74 22.35 9.74 26.01
N ASN A 75 23.20 10.60 25.45
CA ASN A 75 23.13 12.06 25.63
C ASN A 75 22.24 12.74 24.57
N PHE A 76 21.61 11.95 23.68
CA PHE A 76 20.66 12.46 22.70
C PHE A 76 19.29 12.71 23.34
N HIS A 77 18.80 13.95 23.22
CA HIS A 77 17.52 14.38 23.76
C HIS A 77 16.51 14.83 22.69
N GLY A 78 16.80 14.59 21.40
CA GLY A 78 15.88 14.95 20.33
C GLY A 78 14.64 14.05 20.30
N SER A 79 13.58 14.53 19.65
CA SER A 79 12.25 13.90 19.69
C SER A 79 12.19 12.53 19.00
N HIS A 80 13.18 12.18 18.18
CA HIS A 80 13.21 10.98 17.37
C HIS A 80 14.56 10.25 17.46
N HIS A 81 14.61 9.12 18.17
CA HIS A 81 15.78 8.24 18.19
C HIS A 81 15.41 6.90 17.55
N PHE A 82 16.18 6.45 16.57
CA PHE A 82 16.03 5.18 15.90
C PHE A 82 17.31 4.35 16.02
N LEU A 83 17.14 3.03 16.08
CA LEU A 83 18.18 2.03 15.87
C LEU A 83 18.02 1.48 14.45
N GLY A 84 18.93 1.82 13.54
CA GLY A 84 18.97 1.35 12.16
C GLY A 84 19.78 0.07 11.95
N GLY A 85 19.43 -0.65 10.88
CA GLY A 85 20.34 -1.54 10.16
C GLY A 85 20.79 -2.79 10.90
N ARG A 86 19.90 -3.69 11.31
CA ARG A 86 20.33 -5.02 11.79
C ARG A 86 20.64 -5.99 10.65
N PHE A 87 21.79 -5.77 9.99
CA PHE A 87 22.57 -6.86 9.41
C PHE A 87 23.63 -7.29 10.43
N VAL A 88 23.21 -7.76 11.60
CA VAL A 88 24.09 -8.60 12.41
C VAL A 88 23.70 -10.02 12.05
N PRO A 89 24.45 -10.70 11.15
CA PRO A 89 24.18 -12.10 10.86
C PRO A 89 24.11 -12.89 12.16
N PRO A 90 23.24 -13.90 12.27
CA PRO A 90 23.17 -14.76 13.45
C PRO A 90 24.55 -15.23 13.93
N ALA A 91 25.45 -15.54 12.99
CA ALA A 91 26.84 -15.92 13.27
C ALA A 91 27.66 -14.85 14.02
N ILE A 92 27.48 -13.56 13.71
CA ILE A 92 28.15 -12.46 14.43
C ILE A 92 27.50 -12.28 15.80
N ALA A 93 26.17 -12.34 15.88
CA ALA A 93 25.45 -12.20 17.15
C ALA A 93 25.84 -13.30 18.15
N GLU A 94 25.97 -14.53 17.66
CA GLU A 94 26.41 -15.69 18.45
C GLU A 94 27.87 -15.59 18.86
N LYS A 95 28.77 -15.29 17.91
CA LYS A 95 30.21 -15.12 18.16
C LYS A 95 30.50 -14.11 19.27
N TYR A 96 29.73 -13.03 19.34
CA TYR A 96 29.93 -11.95 20.31
C TYR A 96 28.89 -11.90 21.44
N LYS A 97 28.01 -12.91 21.55
CA LYS A 97 26.96 -13.01 22.59
C LYS A 97 26.09 -11.75 22.72
N LEU A 98 25.69 -11.17 21.58
CA LEU A 98 24.93 -9.91 21.55
C LEU A 98 23.45 -10.14 21.93
N ASN A 99 22.95 -9.40 22.92
CA ASN A 99 21.53 -9.41 23.28
C ASN A 99 20.76 -8.36 22.45
N LEU A 100 20.17 -8.81 21.34
CA LEU A 100 19.44 -7.96 20.40
C LEU A 100 17.93 -7.99 20.71
N PRO A 101 17.24 -6.84 20.92
CA PRO A 101 15.77 -6.82 21.09
C PRO A 101 15.01 -7.50 19.95
N ALA A 102 13.87 -8.11 20.29
CA ALA A 102 12.97 -8.76 19.34
C ALA A 102 12.51 -7.77 18.25
N TYR A 103 12.49 -8.23 17.00
CA TYR A 103 12.16 -7.41 15.84
C TYR A 103 10.88 -7.93 15.16
N PRO A 104 9.70 -7.38 15.50
CA PRO A 104 8.44 -7.83 14.93
C PRO A 104 8.04 -7.14 13.60
N GLY A 105 8.91 -6.32 13.00
CA GLY A 105 8.51 -5.35 11.95
C GLY A 105 9.00 -5.63 10.53
N THR A 106 8.45 -4.87 9.56
CA THR A 106 8.86 -4.80 8.15
C THR A 106 9.85 -3.65 7.85
N SER A 107 10.19 -2.84 8.84
CA SER A 107 11.06 -1.67 8.70
C SER A 107 12.56 -2.03 8.71
N MET A 108 13.44 -1.07 8.40
CA MET A 108 14.90 -1.23 8.54
C MET A 108 15.45 -0.54 9.79
N CYS A 109 14.56 0.10 10.57
CA CYS A 109 14.88 0.84 11.79
C CYS A 109 13.82 0.59 12.87
N VAL A 110 14.22 0.60 14.15
CA VAL A 110 13.33 0.54 15.32
C VAL A 110 13.40 1.86 16.07
N ARG A 111 12.27 2.50 16.38
CA ARG A 111 12.27 3.68 17.27
C ARG A 111 12.66 3.26 18.69
N ILE A 112 13.59 3.99 19.30
CA ILE A 112 13.94 3.86 20.70
C ILE A 112 13.01 4.78 21.51
N GLY A 113 12.37 4.23 22.54
CA GLY A 113 11.43 4.95 23.40
C GLY A 113 9.96 4.89 22.95
N LYS A 114 9.07 5.57 23.69
CA LYS A 114 7.63 5.60 23.36
C LYS A 114 7.41 6.35 22.02
N PRO A 115 6.56 5.83 21.12
CA PRO A 115 6.15 6.60 19.95
C PRO A 115 5.40 7.87 20.41
N PRO A 116 5.48 8.97 19.64
CA PRO A 116 4.64 10.12 19.92
C PRO A 116 3.18 9.68 19.82
N GLN A 117 2.34 10.22 20.70
CA GLN A 117 0.90 10.02 20.59
C GLN A 117 0.43 10.72 19.32
N VAL A 118 -0.02 9.93 18.34
CA VAL A 118 -0.59 10.45 17.10
C VAL A 118 -2.06 10.74 17.36
N ASP A 119 -2.45 12.01 17.24
CA ASP A 119 -3.84 12.39 17.19
C ASP A 119 -4.38 12.14 15.78
N ILE A 120 -5.10 11.03 15.62
CA ILE A 120 -5.71 10.64 14.34
C ILE A 120 -6.69 11.71 13.85
N SER A 121 -7.36 12.44 14.75
CA SER A 121 -8.33 13.49 14.38
C SER A 121 -7.69 14.72 13.72
N ALA A 122 -6.38 14.91 13.95
CA ALA A 122 -5.58 15.99 13.37
C ALA A 122 -4.91 15.61 12.05
N MET A 123 -4.95 14.33 11.64
CA MET A 123 -4.42 13.88 10.35
C MET A 123 -5.34 14.36 9.22
N ARG A 124 -5.02 15.53 8.66
CA ARG A 124 -5.79 16.17 7.59
C ARG A 124 -4.88 16.54 6.44
N GLU A 125 -5.22 16.04 5.26
CA GLU A 125 -4.59 16.47 4.00
C GLU A 125 -5.57 17.29 3.18
N ASN A 126 -5.07 18.33 2.53
CA ASN A 126 -5.85 19.17 1.62
C ASN A 126 -5.62 18.65 0.20
N TYR A 127 -6.68 18.09 -0.40
CA TYR A 127 -6.61 17.60 -1.78
C TYR A 127 -6.61 18.78 -2.75
N ILE A 128 -5.67 18.80 -3.69
CA ILE A 128 -5.65 19.77 -4.79
C ILE A 128 -5.95 18.98 -6.05
N SER A 129 -7.08 19.28 -6.70
CA SER A 129 -7.58 18.51 -7.85
C SER A 129 -8.43 19.39 -8.76
N PRO A 130 -8.56 19.05 -10.05
CA PRO A 130 -9.48 19.74 -10.94
C PRO A 130 -10.94 19.56 -10.49
N GLU A 131 -11.79 20.52 -10.84
CA GLU A 131 -13.24 20.40 -10.64
C GLU A 131 -13.81 19.24 -11.46
N PHE A 132 -14.77 18.53 -10.89
CA PHE A 132 -15.45 17.42 -11.56
C PHE A 132 -16.95 17.71 -11.66
N LEU A 133 -17.36 18.18 -12.84
CA LEU A 133 -18.68 18.70 -13.14
C LEU A 133 -19.43 17.80 -14.13
N GLU A 134 -20.76 17.88 -14.09
CA GLU A 134 -21.71 17.07 -14.88
C GLU A 134 -21.47 17.20 -16.39
N GLU A 135 -21.05 18.38 -16.85
CA GLU A 135 -20.78 18.67 -18.26
C GLU A 135 -19.50 18.02 -18.80
N HIS A 136 -18.60 17.57 -17.93
CA HIS A 136 -17.35 16.90 -18.29
C HIS A 136 -17.46 15.37 -18.31
N LEU A 137 -18.63 14.85 -17.97
CA LEU A 137 -18.89 13.43 -17.84
C LEU A 137 -19.15 12.75 -19.18
N GLU A 138 -18.63 11.53 -19.33
CA GLU A 138 -19.10 10.62 -20.37
C GLU A 138 -20.55 10.17 -20.06
N ALA A 139 -21.38 10.04 -21.10
CA ALA A 139 -22.75 9.55 -20.93
C ALA A 139 -22.82 8.10 -20.46
N ASP A 140 -21.85 7.27 -20.89
CA ASP A 140 -21.68 5.89 -20.44
C ASP A 140 -20.64 5.83 -19.30
N PRO A 141 -21.02 5.36 -18.10
CA PRO A 141 -20.09 5.26 -16.98
C PRO A 141 -18.92 4.29 -17.23
N MET A 142 -19.06 3.32 -18.14
CA MET A 142 -17.93 2.45 -18.52
C MET A 142 -16.85 3.24 -19.26
N ASN A 143 -17.23 4.19 -20.10
CA ASN A 143 -16.29 5.08 -20.77
C ASN A 143 -15.67 6.06 -19.76
N GLN A 144 -16.46 6.58 -18.82
CA GLN A 144 -15.95 7.41 -17.73
C GLN A 144 -14.92 6.65 -16.87
N PHE A 145 -15.18 5.39 -16.55
CA PHE A 145 -14.24 4.54 -15.83
C PHE A 145 -12.94 4.34 -16.62
N ARG A 146 -13.03 3.98 -17.91
CA ARG A 146 -11.85 3.77 -18.76
C ARG A 146 -10.98 5.03 -18.83
N LYS A 147 -11.60 6.20 -19.01
CA LYS A 147 -10.92 7.50 -19.00
C LYS A 147 -10.12 7.72 -17.72
N TRP A 148 -10.72 7.52 -16.54
CA TRP A 148 -9.99 7.68 -15.28
C TRP A 148 -8.96 6.56 -15.02
N PHE A 149 -9.21 5.35 -15.51
CA PHE A 149 -8.26 4.27 -15.42
C PHE A 149 -7.02 4.54 -16.29
N ASP A 150 -7.20 5.10 -17.49
CA ASP A 150 -6.12 5.53 -18.37
C ASP A 150 -5.31 6.67 -17.72
N ASP A 151 -5.95 7.62 -17.04
CA ASP A 151 -5.25 8.64 -16.25
C ASP A 151 -4.39 8.01 -15.13
N ALA A 152 -4.92 7.01 -14.42
CA ALA A 152 -4.18 6.28 -13.39
C ALA A 152 -2.97 5.52 -13.95
N LEU A 153 -3.10 4.94 -15.16
CA LEU A 153 -1.98 4.32 -15.88
C LEU A 153 -0.95 5.36 -16.32
N ALA A 154 -1.39 6.49 -16.88
CA ALA A 154 -0.51 7.58 -17.32
C ALA A 154 0.26 8.20 -16.16
N ALA A 155 -0.37 8.31 -14.99
CA ALA A 155 0.27 8.73 -13.73
C ALA A 155 1.23 7.69 -13.15
N SER A 156 1.34 6.50 -13.74
CA SER A 156 2.20 5.40 -13.28
C SER A 156 1.94 5.00 -11.82
N LEU A 157 0.66 5.00 -11.42
CA LEU A 157 0.28 4.58 -10.07
C LEU A 157 0.71 3.12 -9.83
N HIS A 158 0.97 2.79 -8.57
CA HIS A 158 1.24 1.42 -8.18
C HIS A 158 -0.06 0.60 -8.20
N GLU A 159 -0.08 -0.49 -8.98
CA GLU A 159 -1.23 -1.40 -9.12
C GLU A 159 -2.58 -0.68 -9.29
N PRO A 160 -2.78 0.16 -10.33
CA PRO A 160 -4.02 0.93 -10.51
C PRO A 160 -5.25 0.05 -10.72
N ASN A 161 -5.03 -1.22 -11.09
CA ASN A 161 -6.05 -2.25 -11.25
C ASN A 161 -6.38 -2.99 -9.95
N ALA A 162 -5.76 -2.66 -8.81
CA ALA A 162 -6.16 -3.17 -7.51
C ALA A 162 -7.49 -2.54 -7.07
N MET A 163 -8.40 -3.36 -6.57
CA MET A 163 -9.70 -2.93 -6.09
C MET A 163 -10.10 -3.67 -4.82
N ALA A 164 -10.75 -2.99 -3.90
CA ALA A 164 -11.40 -3.63 -2.78
C ALA A 164 -12.73 -4.24 -3.25
N LEU A 165 -12.86 -5.56 -3.13
CA LEU A 165 -14.08 -6.30 -3.40
C LEU A 165 -14.82 -6.56 -2.09
N SER A 166 -16.01 -6.01 -1.95
CA SER A 166 -16.90 -6.22 -0.83
C SER A 166 -18.04 -7.17 -1.23
N THR A 167 -18.22 -8.22 -0.43
CA THR A 167 -19.29 -9.22 -0.56
C THR A 167 -20.02 -9.34 0.78
N ALA A 168 -21.23 -9.88 0.78
CA ALA A 168 -21.96 -10.17 2.02
C ALA A 168 -22.48 -11.60 1.98
N ASP A 169 -22.48 -12.27 3.14
CA ASP A 169 -23.12 -13.58 3.27
C ASP A 169 -24.65 -13.48 3.22
N LYS A 170 -25.35 -14.62 3.27
CA LYS A 170 -26.82 -14.66 3.28
C LYS A 170 -27.48 -13.89 4.44
N ASP A 171 -26.76 -13.67 5.54
CA ASP A 171 -27.24 -12.93 6.71
C ASP A 171 -26.96 -11.42 6.59
N GLY A 172 -26.37 -10.99 5.46
CA GLY A 172 -26.04 -9.60 5.18
C GLY A 172 -24.74 -9.12 5.83
N ARG A 173 -23.88 -10.00 6.35
CA ARG A 173 -22.63 -9.61 7.01
C ARG A 173 -21.56 -9.31 5.96
N PRO A 174 -21.05 -8.07 5.87
CA PRO A 174 -20.10 -7.69 4.84
C PRO A 174 -18.69 -8.23 5.15
N SER A 175 -17.94 -8.49 4.10
CA SER A 175 -16.50 -8.71 4.17
C SER A 175 -15.80 -8.16 2.92
N SER A 176 -14.63 -7.57 3.13
CA SER A 176 -13.86 -6.91 2.07
C SER A 176 -12.44 -7.47 1.98
N ARG A 177 -11.86 -7.45 0.79
CA ARG A 177 -10.46 -7.78 0.51
C ARG A 177 -10.01 -7.16 -0.80
N MET A 178 -8.72 -6.98 -0.98
CA MET A 178 -8.16 -6.58 -2.27
C MET A 178 -8.20 -7.74 -3.27
N VAL A 179 -8.58 -7.44 -4.50
CA VAL A 179 -8.45 -8.29 -5.68
C VAL A 179 -7.93 -7.45 -6.83
N LEU A 180 -7.42 -8.10 -7.87
CA LEU A 180 -6.96 -7.41 -9.07
C LEU A 180 -8.03 -7.51 -10.16
N LEU A 181 -8.39 -6.36 -10.73
CA LEU A 181 -9.12 -6.28 -11.97
C LEU A 181 -8.26 -6.86 -13.10
N LYS A 182 -8.85 -7.74 -13.91
CA LYS A 182 -8.18 -8.45 -15.01
C LYS A 182 -8.85 -8.24 -16.37
N GLY A 183 -10.07 -7.75 -16.39
CA GLY A 183 -10.77 -7.38 -17.61
C GLY A 183 -11.86 -6.36 -17.34
N VAL A 184 -12.09 -5.49 -18.31
CA VAL A 184 -13.18 -4.52 -18.34
C VAL A 184 -13.73 -4.48 -19.76
N ASP A 185 -14.93 -4.97 -19.96
CA ASP A 185 -15.61 -4.97 -21.25
C ASP A 185 -17.05 -4.45 -21.09
N ASN A 186 -17.85 -4.53 -22.14
CA ASN A 186 -19.21 -3.99 -22.13
C ASN A 186 -20.18 -4.76 -21.21
N GLU A 187 -19.80 -5.95 -20.74
CA GLU A 187 -20.59 -6.74 -19.80
C GLU A 187 -20.18 -6.48 -18.34
N GLY A 188 -18.99 -5.93 -18.11
CA GLY A 188 -18.60 -5.40 -16.80
C GLY A 188 -17.15 -5.67 -16.38
N PHE A 189 -16.95 -5.93 -15.09
CA PHE A 189 -15.64 -5.99 -14.43
C PHE A 189 -15.28 -7.42 -14.07
N VAL A 190 -14.13 -7.90 -14.52
CA VAL A 190 -13.69 -9.29 -14.35
C VAL A 190 -12.51 -9.40 -13.40
N TRP A 191 -12.60 -10.33 -12.46
CA TRP A 191 -11.49 -10.78 -11.60
C TRP A 191 -11.50 -12.30 -11.46
N TYR A 192 -10.36 -12.87 -11.08
CA TYR A 192 -10.20 -14.32 -10.94
C TYR A 192 -9.85 -14.70 -9.51
N THR A 193 -10.41 -15.82 -9.04
CA THR A 193 -10.27 -16.26 -7.65
C THR A 193 -10.46 -17.78 -7.53
N ASN A 194 -10.23 -18.30 -6.32
CA ASN A 194 -10.66 -19.63 -5.94
C ASN A 194 -12.16 -19.62 -5.55
N TYR A 195 -12.96 -20.48 -6.17
CA TYR A 195 -14.40 -20.68 -5.95
C TYR A 195 -14.75 -21.32 -4.59
N GLN A 196 -13.76 -21.80 -3.83
CA GLN A 196 -13.93 -22.29 -2.46
C GLN A 196 -13.62 -21.24 -1.39
N SER A 197 -13.21 -20.03 -1.80
CA SER A 197 -12.89 -18.96 -0.86
C SER A 197 -14.12 -18.35 -0.20
N LYS A 198 -13.95 -17.65 0.94
CA LYS A 198 -15.07 -16.98 1.62
C LYS A 198 -15.87 -16.06 0.69
N LYS A 199 -15.19 -15.25 -0.13
CA LYS A 199 -15.87 -14.34 -1.09
C LYS A 199 -16.72 -15.10 -2.11
N ALA A 200 -16.27 -16.28 -2.54
CA ALA A 200 -16.99 -17.10 -3.51
C ALA A 200 -18.21 -17.77 -2.87
N HIS A 201 -18.09 -18.17 -1.61
CA HIS A 201 -19.23 -18.64 -0.81
C HIS A 201 -20.27 -17.54 -0.62
N ASP A 202 -19.85 -16.34 -0.16
CA ASP A 202 -20.72 -15.17 -0.06
C ASP A 202 -21.46 -14.92 -1.40
N LEU A 203 -20.72 -14.90 -2.53
CA LEU A 203 -21.29 -14.69 -3.87
C LEU A 203 -22.22 -15.80 -4.36
N SER A 204 -22.07 -17.02 -3.86
CA SER A 204 -22.95 -18.13 -4.22
C SER A 204 -24.31 -18.04 -3.53
N GLU A 205 -24.36 -17.43 -2.35
CA GLU A 205 -25.59 -17.22 -1.59
C GLU A 205 -26.22 -15.85 -1.88
N ASN A 206 -25.40 -14.85 -2.17
CA ASN A 206 -25.78 -13.48 -2.48
C ASN A 206 -24.95 -12.96 -3.66
N PRO A 207 -25.46 -13.03 -4.91
CA PRO A 207 -24.73 -12.68 -6.12
C PRO A 207 -24.65 -11.15 -6.34
N ARG A 208 -24.30 -10.41 -5.30
CA ARG A 208 -24.13 -8.95 -5.28
C ARG A 208 -22.76 -8.60 -4.73
N ALA A 209 -22.13 -7.58 -5.30
CA ALA A 209 -20.88 -7.07 -4.80
C ALA A 209 -20.74 -5.56 -4.99
N SER A 210 -19.78 -4.98 -4.28
CA SER A 210 -19.28 -3.62 -4.50
C SER A 210 -17.78 -3.67 -4.74
N LEU A 211 -17.33 -3.00 -5.79
CA LEU A 211 -15.93 -2.77 -6.13
C LEU A 211 -15.57 -1.32 -5.77
N LEU A 212 -14.41 -1.13 -5.16
CA LEU A 212 -13.89 0.17 -4.79
C LEU A 212 -12.45 0.30 -5.30
N PHE A 213 -12.24 1.26 -6.21
CA PHE A 213 -10.93 1.72 -6.64
C PHE A 213 -10.59 2.98 -5.87
N TYR A 214 -9.38 3.06 -5.34
CA TYR A 214 -8.86 4.26 -4.68
C TYR A 214 -7.48 4.57 -5.27
N TRP A 215 -7.41 5.71 -5.96
CA TRP A 215 -6.20 6.25 -6.57
C TRP A 215 -5.81 7.50 -5.78
N ASP A 216 -5.07 7.27 -4.70
CA ASP A 216 -4.70 8.28 -3.70
C ASP A 216 -3.95 9.47 -4.31
N ASP A 217 -2.94 9.22 -5.13
CA ASP A 217 -2.15 10.25 -5.80
C ASP A 217 -2.97 11.15 -6.75
N LEU A 218 -4.11 10.65 -7.25
CA LEU A 218 -5.06 11.41 -8.07
C LEU A 218 -6.23 11.98 -7.25
N ASN A 219 -6.29 11.69 -5.95
CA ASN A 219 -7.42 11.97 -5.08
C ASN A 219 -8.75 11.50 -5.66
N ARG A 220 -8.75 10.31 -6.28
CA ARG A 220 -9.93 9.75 -6.96
C ARG A 220 -10.39 8.46 -6.33
N GLN A 221 -11.69 8.26 -6.37
CA GLN A 221 -12.33 7.01 -6.00
C GLN A 221 -13.39 6.66 -7.02
N VAL A 222 -13.47 5.37 -7.38
CA VAL A 222 -14.58 4.84 -8.17
C VAL A 222 -15.22 3.68 -7.42
N ARG A 223 -16.54 3.77 -7.22
CA ARG A 223 -17.36 2.69 -6.69
C ARG A 223 -18.18 2.10 -7.80
N VAL A 224 -18.24 0.77 -7.89
CA VAL A 224 -19.09 0.05 -8.84
C VAL A 224 -19.88 -1.01 -8.08
N GLU A 225 -21.20 -1.00 -8.21
CA GLU A 225 -22.08 -1.96 -7.55
C GLU A 225 -22.93 -2.68 -8.58
N GLY A 226 -23.20 -3.96 -8.34
CA GLY A 226 -23.97 -4.74 -9.31
C GLY A 226 -24.12 -6.21 -8.96
N SER A 227 -24.72 -6.94 -9.90
CA SER A 227 -24.87 -8.39 -9.85
C SER A 227 -23.60 -9.09 -10.33
N VAL A 228 -23.32 -10.26 -9.75
CA VAL A 228 -22.10 -11.03 -10.03
C VAL A 228 -22.45 -12.39 -10.59
N SER A 229 -21.76 -12.79 -11.66
CA SER A 229 -21.88 -14.11 -12.28
C SER A 229 -20.49 -14.70 -12.52
N LYS A 230 -20.40 -16.03 -12.66
CA LYS A 230 -19.14 -16.66 -13.10
C LYS A 230 -18.95 -16.39 -14.59
N VAL A 231 -17.69 -16.16 -15.00
CA VAL A 231 -17.34 -16.16 -16.42
C VAL A 231 -17.40 -17.59 -16.97
N SER A 232 -17.30 -17.74 -18.30
CA SER A 232 -17.30 -19.07 -18.91
C SER A 232 -16.07 -19.90 -18.49
N GLU A 233 -16.19 -21.22 -18.62
CA GLU A 233 -15.06 -22.11 -18.34
C GLU A 233 -13.91 -21.85 -19.31
N GLU A 234 -14.24 -21.53 -20.57
CA GLU A 234 -13.28 -21.19 -21.62
C GLU A 234 -12.53 -19.89 -21.30
N GLU A 235 -13.22 -18.84 -20.84
CA GLU A 235 -12.59 -17.59 -20.41
C GLU A 235 -11.66 -17.82 -19.20
N SER A 236 -12.11 -18.65 -18.25
CA SER A 236 -11.30 -19.06 -17.11
C SER A 236 -10.05 -19.85 -17.51
N GLU A 237 -10.17 -20.79 -18.44
CA GLU A 237 -9.07 -21.60 -18.97
C GLU A 237 -8.04 -20.73 -19.68
N GLN A 238 -8.49 -19.87 -20.60
CA GLN A 238 -7.64 -18.95 -21.34
C GLN A 238 -6.84 -18.04 -20.40
N TYR A 239 -7.52 -17.42 -19.43
CA TYR A 239 -6.84 -16.56 -18.46
C TYR A 239 -5.90 -17.35 -17.55
N PHE A 240 -6.27 -18.55 -17.08
CA PHE A 240 -5.39 -19.40 -16.27
C PHE A 240 -4.05 -19.65 -16.96
N HIS A 241 -4.08 -20.06 -18.23
CA HIS A 241 -2.87 -20.38 -19.00
C HIS A 241 -2.03 -19.16 -19.38
N SER A 242 -2.62 -17.97 -19.43
CA SER A 242 -1.87 -16.72 -19.61
C SER A 242 -0.98 -16.34 -18.41
N ARG A 243 -1.24 -16.92 -17.23
CA ARG A 243 -0.52 -16.57 -16.00
C ARG A 243 0.88 -17.18 -16.00
N PRO A 244 1.87 -16.57 -15.32
CA PRO A 244 3.18 -17.19 -15.15
C PRO A 244 3.08 -18.58 -14.51
N HIS A 245 3.98 -19.49 -14.88
CA HIS A 245 3.95 -20.89 -14.43
C HIS A 245 3.84 -21.04 -12.90
N GLY A 246 4.65 -20.29 -12.13
CA GLY A 246 4.57 -20.30 -10.67
C GLY A 246 3.22 -19.81 -10.11
N SER A 247 2.54 -18.90 -10.81
CA SER A 247 1.18 -18.45 -10.46
C SER A 247 0.13 -19.52 -10.74
N GLN A 248 0.30 -20.31 -11.80
CA GLN A 248 -0.56 -21.46 -12.09
C GLN A 248 -0.42 -22.52 -10.98
N ILE A 249 0.81 -22.88 -10.59
CA ILE A 249 1.09 -23.79 -9.47
C ILE A 249 0.48 -23.25 -8.16
N GLY A 250 0.73 -21.97 -7.84
CA GLY A 250 0.21 -21.36 -6.63
C GLY A 250 -1.32 -21.39 -6.53
N ALA A 251 -2.03 -21.35 -7.66
CA ALA A 251 -3.48 -21.50 -7.69
C ALA A 251 -3.96 -22.93 -7.39
N ILE A 252 -3.14 -23.95 -7.66
CA ILE A 252 -3.43 -25.35 -7.30
C ILE A 252 -3.20 -25.57 -5.80
N VAL A 253 -2.06 -25.10 -5.29
CA VAL A 253 -1.65 -25.27 -3.87
C VAL A 253 -2.61 -24.54 -2.93
N SER A 254 -3.07 -23.34 -3.33
CA SER A 254 -3.83 -22.48 -2.44
C SER A 254 -5.28 -22.94 -2.29
N LYS A 255 -5.55 -23.71 -1.22
CA LYS A 255 -6.89 -23.89 -0.64
C LYS A 255 -7.35 -22.59 0.04
N GLN A 256 -7.59 -21.56 -0.76
CA GLN A 256 -7.76 -20.19 -0.30
C GLN A 256 -8.87 -20.06 0.75
N SER A 257 -8.57 -19.44 1.90
CA SER A 257 -9.48 -19.25 3.06
C SER A 257 -9.73 -20.48 3.93
N VAL A 258 -9.01 -21.59 3.71
CA VAL A 258 -8.98 -22.74 4.63
C VAL A 258 -7.84 -22.58 5.63
N VAL A 259 -8.07 -22.96 6.89
CA VAL A 259 -7.03 -22.97 7.93
C VAL A 259 -6.00 -24.04 7.58
N VAL A 260 -4.72 -23.66 7.53
CA VAL A 260 -3.59 -24.58 7.30
C VAL A 260 -2.71 -24.65 8.55
N PRO A 261 -2.08 -25.82 8.84
CA PRO A 261 -1.25 -26.00 10.04
C PRO A 261 -0.01 -25.09 10.11
N GLY A 262 0.45 -24.58 8.96
CA GLY A 262 1.62 -23.72 8.89
C GLY A 262 2.08 -23.47 7.45
N ARG A 263 3.04 -22.56 7.29
CA ARG A 263 3.57 -22.16 5.98
C ARG A 263 4.30 -23.29 5.25
N ASP A 264 4.94 -24.18 5.99
CA ASP A 264 5.76 -25.25 5.43
C ASP A 264 4.96 -26.25 4.58
N VAL A 265 3.69 -26.48 4.93
CA VAL A 265 2.78 -27.33 4.16
C VAL A 265 2.58 -26.76 2.75
N LEU A 266 2.35 -25.45 2.64
CA LEU A 266 2.16 -24.78 1.34
C LEU A 266 3.44 -24.81 0.50
N HIS A 267 4.60 -24.63 1.12
CA HIS A 267 5.89 -24.70 0.42
C HIS A 267 6.21 -26.11 -0.07
N GLN A 268 5.86 -27.13 0.72
CA GLN A 268 6.07 -28.52 0.34
C GLN A 268 5.20 -28.90 -0.86
N GLU A 269 3.90 -28.61 -0.80
CA GLU A 269 2.96 -28.83 -1.92
C GLU A 269 3.39 -28.05 -3.18
N TYR A 270 3.88 -26.82 -3.01
CA TYR A 270 4.40 -26.03 -4.12
C TYR A 270 5.61 -26.69 -4.79
N ARG A 271 6.61 -27.12 -4.01
CA ARG A 271 7.82 -27.77 -4.54
C ARG A 271 7.51 -29.10 -5.24
N GLU A 272 6.57 -29.87 -4.71
CA GLU A 272 6.13 -31.13 -5.33
C GLU A 272 5.50 -30.88 -6.70
N LEU A 273 4.63 -29.88 -6.82
CA LEU A 273 4.02 -29.51 -8.09
C LEU A 273 5.03 -28.86 -9.06
N GLU A 274 5.93 -28.02 -8.56
CA GLU A 274 7.01 -27.44 -9.36
C GLU A 274 7.92 -28.52 -9.96
N SER A 275 8.28 -29.53 -9.17
CA SER A 275 9.03 -30.69 -9.67
C SER A 275 8.20 -31.56 -10.63
N LYS A 276 6.89 -31.67 -10.42
CA LYS A 276 6.00 -32.44 -11.30
C LYS A 276 5.86 -31.82 -12.69
N PHE A 277 5.84 -30.48 -12.76
CA PHE A 277 5.68 -29.72 -14.00
C PHE A 277 7.01 -29.09 -14.48
N SER A 278 8.15 -29.60 -14.02
CA SER A 278 9.47 -29.04 -14.36
C SER A 278 9.86 -29.24 -15.83
N ASP A 279 9.21 -30.17 -16.51
CA ASP A 279 9.41 -30.47 -17.94
C ASP A 279 8.71 -29.46 -18.88
N GLY A 280 8.00 -28.48 -18.31
CA GLY A 280 7.22 -27.50 -19.08
C GLY A 280 5.88 -28.04 -19.55
N SER A 281 5.41 -29.17 -19.00
CA SER A 281 4.07 -29.69 -19.28
C SER A 281 2.98 -28.69 -18.88
N VAL A 282 1.88 -28.70 -19.64
CA VAL A 282 0.75 -27.79 -19.41
C VAL A 282 0.09 -28.13 -18.07
N ILE A 283 0.00 -27.14 -17.19
CA ILE A 283 -0.69 -27.26 -15.91
C ILE A 283 -2.19 -27.12 -16.16
N PRO A 284 -3.04 -28.13 -15.86
CA PRO A 284 -4.47 -27.99 -16.03
C PRO A 284 -5.05 -26.99 -15.02
N LYS A 285 -6.02 -26.17 -15.45
CA LYS A 285 -6.75 -25.29 -14.54
C LYS A 285 -7.53 -26.13 -13.51
N PRO A 286 -7.44 -25.81 -12.21
CA PRO A 286 -8.28 -26.45 -11.21
C PRO A 286 -9.77 -26.14 -11.40
N LYS A 287 -10.64 -27.13 -11.21
CA LYS A 287 -12.12 -26.95 -11.23
C LYS A 287 -12.62 -25.90 -10.24
N HIS A 288 -11.88 -25.69 -9.15
CA HIS A 288 -12.23 -24.72 -8.11
C HIS A 288 -11.64 -23.32 -8.38
N TRP A 289 -11.07 -23.06 -9.56
CA TRP A 289 -10.49 -21.77 -9.91
C TRP A 289 -11.14 -21.22 -11.19
N GLY A 290 -11.43 -19.93 -11.19
CA GLY A 290 -11.97 -19.25 -12.37
C GLY A 290 -12.34 -17.80 -12.11
N GLY A 291 -13.02 -17.19 -13.08
CA GLY A 291 -13.40 -15.79 -13.05
C GLY A 291 -14.80 -15.52 -12.50
N TYR A 292 -14.99 -14.31 -12.01
CA TYR A 292 -16.28 -13.68 -11.77
C TYR A 292 -16.34 -12.37 -12.54
N ARG A 293 -17.56 -12.00 -12.95
CA ARG A 293 -17.90 -10.77 -13.63
C ARG A 293 -18.97 -10.03 -12.83
N LEU A 294 -18.70 -8.77 -12.50
CA LEU A 294 -19.70 -7.86 -11.97
C LEU A 294 -20.32 -7.07 -13.13
N LYS A 295 -21.63 -7.24 -13.33
CA LYS A 295 -22.44 -6.41 -14.25
C LYS A 295 -22.88 -5.15 -13.49
N PRO A 296 -22.41 -3.95 -13.89
CA PRO A 296 -22.68 -2.73 -13.15
C PRO A 296 -24.15 -2.30 -13.21
N GLU A 297 -24.64 -1.79 -12.09
CA GLU A 297 -25.96 -1.16 -11.96
C GLU A 297 -25.86 0.25 -11.36
N VAL A 298 -24.78 0.50 -10.61
CA VAL A 298 -24.45 1.82 -10.04
C VAL A 298 -22.97 2.07 -10.20
N PHE A 299 -22.62 3.31 -10.56
CA PHE A 299 -21.27 3.85 -10.41
C PHE A 299 -21.31 5.09 -9.54
N GLU A 300 -20.28 5.30 -8.73
CA GLU A 300 -20.00 6.60 -8.14
C GLU A 300 -18.56 6.98 -8.46
N PHE A 301 -18.39 8.18 -9.00
CA PHE A 301 -17.10 8.82 -9.23
C PHE A 301 -16.94 9.93 -8.20
N TRP A 302 -15.88 9.84 -7.40
CA TRP A 302 -15.54 10.78 -6.35
C TRP A 302 -14.19 11.42 -6.65
N GLN A 303 -14.12 12.75 -6.53
CA GLN A 303 -12.91 13.55 -6.69
C GLN A 303 -12.70 14.41 -5.44
N GLY A 304 -11.53 14.27 -4.81
CA GLY A 304 -11.13 15.04 -3.65
C GLY A 304 -11.01 16.53 -3.99
N GLN A 305 -11.38 17.40 -3.06
CA GLN A 305 -11.36 18.86 -3.22
C GLN A 305 -10.78 19.53 -1.98
N THR A 306 -10.23 20.73 -2.14
CA THR A 306 -9.55 21.49 -1.08
C THR A 306 -10.47 21.84 0.08
N SER A 307 -11.73 22.17 -0.22
CA SER A 307 -12.74 22.68 0.72
C SER A 307 -13.49 21.59 1.50
N ARG A 308 -13.15 20.31 1.30
CA ARG A 308 -13.95 19.13 1.72
C ARG A 308 -15.29 18.99 1.02
N LEU A 309 -15.67 19.95 0.18
CA LEU A 309 -16.83 19.82 -0.69
C LEU A 309 -16.44 18.99 -1.91
N HIS A 310 -16.27 17.68 -1.70
CA HIS A 310 -15.85 16.72 -2.71
C HIS A 310 -16.89 16.60 -3.82
N ASP A 311 -16.41 16.43 -5.05
CA ASP A 311 -17.29 16.18 -6.18
C ASP A 311 -17.69 14.72 -6.21
N ARG A 312 -18.99 14.44 -6.20
CA ARG A 312 -19.55 13.09 -6.20
C ARG A 312 -20.63 12.98 -7.25
N LEU A 313 -20.36 12.21 -8.31
CA LEU A 313 -21.29 12.00 -9.42
C LEU A 313 -21.64 10.52 -9.49
N GLN A 314 -22.92 10.20 -9.36
CA GLN A 314 -23.45 8.85 -9.35
C GLN A 314 -24.23 8.58 -10.63
N TYR A 315 -23.93 7.46 -11.27
CA TYR A 315 -24.71 6.88 -12.35
C TYR A 315 -25.56 5.75 -11.79
N THR A 316 -26.85 5.73 -12.12
CA THR A 316 -27.76 4.62 -11.78
C THR A 316 -28.45 4.13 -13.05
N LEU A 317 -28.49 2.81 -13.23
CA LEU A 317 -29.19 2.19 -14.35
C LEU A 317 -30.72 2.24 -14.09
N GLU A 318 -31.46 2.99 -14.89
CA GLU A 318 -32.92 3.09 -14.84
C GLU A 318 -33.54 2.48 -16.10
N LYS A 319 -34.78 2.00 -16.01
CA LYS A 319 -35.56 1.57 -17.19
C LYS A 319 -36.45 2.70 -17.67
N PHE A 320 -36.29 3.12 -18.92
CA PHE A 320 -37.14 4.11 -19.57
C PHE A 320 -37.68 3.56 -20.89
N ASN A 321 -39.00 3.47 -21.03
CA ASN A 321 -39.68 2.90 -22.20
C ASN A 321 -39.15 1.50 -22.61
N GLY A 322 -38.84 0.66 -21.62
CA GLY A 322 -38.32 -0.70 -21.86
C GLY A 322 -36.83 -0.77 -22.24
N LYS A 323 -36.12 0.36 -22.32
CA LYS A 323 -34.67 0.43 -22.54
C LYS A 323 -33.94 0.79 -21.24
N GLU A 324 -32.77 0.21 -21.04
CA GLU A 324 -31.89 0.57 -19.94
C GLU A 324 -31.15 1.87 -20.29
N VAL A 325 -31.19 2.86 -19.39
CA VAL A 325 -30.55 4.16 -19.55
C VAL A 325 -29.83 4.54 -18.25
N TRP A 326 -28.65 5.15 -18.38
CA TRP A 326 -27.93 5.66 -17.23
C TRP A 326 -28.41 7.06 -16.87
N LYS A 327 -28.72 7.27 -15.59
CA LYS A 327 -29.06 8.58 -15.04
C LYS A 327 -27.98 9.06 -14.11
N ILE A 328 -27.59 10.32 -14.26
CA ILE A 328 -26.53 10.95 -13.49
C ILE A 328 -27.14 11.85 -12.41
N LYS A 329 -26.57 11.81 -11.21
CA LYS A 329 -26.92 12.71 -10.09
C LYS A 329 -25.66 13.14 -9.34
N ARG A 330 -25.62 14.39 -8.89
CA ARG A 330 -24.66 14.86 -7.90
C ARG A 330 -25.09 14.46 -6.49
N LEU A 331 -24.15 13.94 -5.71
CA LEU A 331 -24.34 13.64 -4.30
C LEU A 331 -23.66 14.71 -3.45
N ALA A 332 -24.21 14.98 -2.26
CA ALA A 332 -23.52 15.79 -1.27
C ALA A 332 -22.28 15.05 -0.74
N PRO A 333 -21.17 15.77 -0.47
CA PRO A 333 -19.94 15.20 0.07
C PRO A 333 -20.08 14.67 1.49
#